data_AF-A0A7C6LS99-F1
#
_entry.id   AF-A0A7C6LS99-F1
#
_cell.length_a   1.000
_cell.length_b   1.000
_cell.length_c   1.000
_cell.angle_alpha   90.00
_cell.angle_beta   90.00
_cell.angle_gamma   90.00
#
_symmetry.space_group_name_H-M   'P 1'
#
loop_
_entity.id
_entity.type
_entity.pdbx_description
1 polymer ?
#
loop_
_entity_poly.entity_id
_entity_poly.type
_entity_poly.pdbx_seq_one_letter_code
_entity_poly.pdbx_strand_id
1 'polypeptide(L)'
;MTDRNRQWPLLQTLDGTYKRAVEENLGISKNALRDLVLSGTIPSICIGESKRTRLINFEILRSFLYSGEVHVPQAPEPGQIRKINV
;
A
#
# COMPACT_ATOMS: atom_id res chain seq x y z
N MET A 1 23.02 10.41 -7.74
CA MET A 1 22.02 11.50 -7.69
C MET A 1 20.80 10.98 -6.95
N THR A 2 20.68 11.22 -5.64
CA THR A 2 19.48 10.88 -4.86
C THR A 2 18.61 12.12 -4.79
N ASP A 3 17.49 12.11 -5.51
CA ASP A 3 16.46 13.14 -5.45
C ASP A 3 15.75 13.05 -4.09
N ARG A 4 16.28 13.76 -3.09
CA ARG A 4 15.84 13.66 -1.68
C ARG A 4 14.48 14.31 -1.39
N ASN A 5 13.74 14.76 -2.41
CA ASN A 5 12.50 15.52 -2.24
C ASN A 5 11.27 14.95 -2.96
N ARG A 6 11.32 13.71 -3.43
CA ARG A 6 10.14 13.06 -4.02
C ARG A 6 9.27 12.46 -2.92
N GLN A 7 8.37 13.26 -2.35
CA GLN A 7 7.33 12.75 -1.47
C GLN A 7 6.30 11.98 -2.29
N TRP A 8 6.33 10.67 -2.17
CA TRP A 8 5.28 9.81 -2.68
C TRP A 8 4.10 9.80 -1.72
N PRO A 9 2.85 9.98 -2.19
CA PRO A 9 1.70 9.75 -1.34
C PRO A 9 1.69 8.31 -0.83
N LEU A 10 1.29 8.13 0.43
CA LEU A 10 1.23 6.83 1.10
C LEU A 10 0.30 5.85 0.36
N LEU A 11 -0.85 6.36 -0.08
CA LEU A 11 -1.86 5.64 -0.84
C LEU A 11 -1.79 6.01 -2.31
N GLN A 12 -1.66 5.01 -3.19
CA GLN A 12 -1.60 5.23 -4.63
C GLN A 12 -2.41 4.19 -5.39
N THR A 13 -2.79 4.53 -6.61
CA THR A 13 -3.37 3.53 -7.52
C THR A 13 -2.37 2.43 -7.84
N LEU A 14 -2.83 1.33 -8.42
CA LEU A 14 -1.97 0.25 -8.91
C LEU A 14 -0.85 0.76 -9.81
N ASP A 15 -1.15 1.71 -10.69
CA ASP A 15 -0.18 2.30 -11.62
C ASP A 15 0.87 3.15 -10.90
N GLY A 16 0.45 3.98 -9.94
CA GLY A 16 1.39 4.78 -9.12
C GLY A 16 2.29 3.89 -8.25
N THR A 17 1.68 2.90 -7.60
CA THR A 17 2.37 1.93 -6.74
C THR A 17 3.41 1.15 -7.54
N TYR A 18 3.06 0.68 -8.74
CA TYR A 18 4.00 0.00 -9.63
C TYR A 18 5.16 0.91 -10.05
N LYS A 19 4.86 2.15 -10.43
CA LYS A 19 5.91 3.12 -10.80
C LYS A 19 6.90 3.34 -9.67
N ARG A 20 6.40 3.53 -8.44
CA ARG A 20 7.24 3.65 -7.24
C ARG A 20 8.05 2.38 -6.98
N ALA A 21 7.45 1.20 -7.15
CA ALA A 21 8.15 -0.08 -6.94
C ALA A 21 9.30 -0.30 -7.94
N VAL A 22 9.15 0.15 -9.19
CA VAL A 22 10.23 0.15 -10.20
C VAL A 22 11.33 1.13 -9.81
N GLU A 23 10.97 2.35 -9.38
CA GLU A 23 11.96 3.36 -8.93
C GLU A 23 12.74 2.91 -7.69
N GLU A 24 12.10 2.17 -6.78
CA GLU A 24 12.71 1.60 -5.57
C GLU A 24 13.36 0.21 -5.79
N ASN A 25 13.40 -0.30 -7.03
CA ASN A 25 13.98 -1.60 -7.40
C ASN A 25 13.43 -2.81 -6.60
N LEU A 26 12.13 -2.84 -6.33
CA LEU A 26 11.48 -3.90 -5.54
C LEU A 26 11.25 -5.22 -6.31
N GLY A 27 11.57 -5.28 -7.61
CA GLY A 27 11.56 -6.54 -8.37
C GLY A 27 10.18 -7.17 -8.63
N ILE A 28 9.09 -6.41 -8.52
CA ILE A 28 7.72 -6.91 -8.73
C ILE A 28 7.16 -6.51 -10.11
N SER A 29 6.49 -7.45 -10.78
CA SER A 29 5.76 -7.16 -12.03
C SER A 29 4.40 -6.51 -11.76
N LYS A 30 3.90 -5.71 -12.71
CA LYS A 30 2.58 -5.07 -12.58
C LYS A 30 1.43 -6.08 -12.46
N ASN A 31 1.55 -7.23 -13.10
CA ASN A 31 0.56 -8.30 -13.01
C ASN A 31 0.59 -8.97 -11.64
N ALA A 32 1.77 -9.30 -11.11
CA ALA A 32 1.90 -9.84 -9.76
C ALA A 32 1.34 -8.87 -8.70
N LEU A 33 1.62 -7.56 -8.84
CA LEU A 33 1.02 -6.55 -7.96
C LEU A 33 -0.51 -6.55 -8.05
N ARG A 34 -1.06 -6.66 -9.26
CA ARG A 34 -2.51 -6.75 -9.47
C ARG A 34 -3.08 -7.99 -8.78
N ASP A 35 -2.44 -9.13 -8.95
CA ASP A 35 -2.91 -10.40 -8.41
C ASP A 35 -2.89 -10.37 -6.88
N LEU A 36 -1.85 -9.82 -6.26
CA LEU A 36 -1.76 -9.63 -4.80
C LEU A 36 -2.85 -8.72 -4.23
N VAL A 37 -3.27 -7.71 -5.00
CA VAL A 37 -4.32 -6.78 -4.60
C VAL A 37 -5.71 -7.40 -4.79
N LEU A 38 -5.91 -8.16 -5.87
CA LEU A 38 -7.17 -8.83 -6.17
C LEU A 38 -7.41 -10.06 -5.28
N SER A 39 -6.35 -10.78 -4.91
CA SER A 39 -6.41 -11.89 -3.94
C SER A 39 -6.72 -11.43 -2.51
N GLY A 40 -6.52 -10.13 -2.23
CA GLY A 40 -6.65 -9.56 -0.90
C GLY A 40 -5.41 -9.74 -0.01
N THR A 41 -4.31 -10.30 -0.55
CA THR A 41 -3.03 -10.38 0.17
C THR A 41 -2.54 -8.99 0.55
N ILE A 42 -2.53 -8.06 -0.41
CA ILE A 42 -2.26 -6.65 -0.13
C ILE A 42 -3.58 -5.91 0.06
N PRO A 43 -3.83 -5.33 1.26
CA PRO A 43 -5.02 -4.53 1.51
C PRO A 43 -5.09 -3.37 0.54
N SER A 44 -6.29 -3.10 0.03
CA SER A 44 -6.56 -1.98 -0.85
C SER A 44 -7.89 -1.32 -0.52
N ILE A 45 -7.97 -0.01 -0.78
CA ILE A 45 -9.18 0.79 -0.62
C ILE A 45 -9.78 0.99 -2.01
N CYS A 46 -11.00 0.51 -2.23
CA CYS A 46 -11.73 0.80 -3.46
C CYS A 46 -12.29 2.22 -3.39
N ILE A 47 -12.04 3.02 -4.43
CA ILE A 47 -12.60 4.38 -4.57
C ILE A 47 -13.41 4.50 -5.86
N GLY A 48 -14.43 5.37 -5.82
CA GLY A 48 -15.33 5.64 -6.94
C GLY A 48 -16.48 4.64 -7.08
N GLU A 49 -17.56 5.09 -7.72
CA GLU A 49 -18.80 4.33 -7.89
C GLU A 49 -18.59 3.00 -8.63
N SER A 50 -17.64 2.97 -9.58
CA SER A 50 -17.31 1.79 -10.35
C SER A 50 -16.48 0.75 -9.58
N LYS A 51 -15.97 1.07 -8.38
CA LYS A 51 -15.05 0.24 -7.57
C LYS A 51 -13.83 -0.31 -8.34
N ARG A 52 -13.50 0.27 -9.50
CA ARG A 52 -12.39 -0.18 -10.35
C ARG A 52 -11.05 0.36 -9.87
N THR A 53 -11.05 1.53 -9.25
CA THR A 53 -9.83 2.16 -8.75
C THR A 53 -9.55 1.67 -7.35
N ARG A 54 -8.39 1.05 -7.17
CA ARG A 54 -7.90 0.56 -5.88
C ARG A 54 -6.68 1.37 -5.45
N LEU A 55 -6.74 1.91 -4.25
CA LEU A 55 -5.63 2.57 -3.58
C LEU A 55 -4.89 1.56 -2.70
N ILE A 56 -3.58 1.54 -2.81
CA ILE A 56 -2.68 0.60 -2.16
C ILE A 56 -1.75 1.41 -1.26
N ASN A 57 -1.55 0.95 -0.03
CA ASN A 57 -0.52 1.50 0.84
C ASN A 57 0.83 0.90 0.45
N PHE A 58 1.73 1.74 -0.06
CA PHE A 58 3.03 1.26 -0.54
C PHE A 58 3.90 0.67 0.57
N GLU A 59 3.84 1.20 1.79
CA GLU A 59 4.66 0.66 2.90
C GLU A 59 4.23 -0.76 3.25
N ILE A 60 2.93 -1.07 3.16
CA ILE A 60 2.44 -2.45 3.36
C ILE A 60 2.96 -3.38 2.26
N LEU A 61 2.90 -2.95 0.99
CA LEU A 61 3.48 -3.71 -0.12
C LEU A 61 4.98 -3.95 0.10
N ARG A 62 5.70 -2.88 0.45
CA ARG A 62 7.14 -2.92 0.68
C ARG A 62 7.49 -3.88 1.81
N SER A 63 6.84 -3.77 2.96
CA SER A 63 7.01 -4.71 4.08
C SER A 63 6.75 -6.14 3.64
N PHE A 64 5.64 -6.40 2.93
CA PHE A 64 5.33 -7.73 2.43
C PHE A 64 6.41 -8.29 1.50
N LEU A 65 6.97 -7.48 0.60
CA LEU A 65 8.03 -7.94 -0.31
C LEU A 65 9.36 -8.22 0.42
N TYR A 66 9.63 -7.56 1.54
CA TYR A 66 10.85 -7.79 2.32
C TYR A 66 10.72 -8.92 3.34
N SER A 67 9.58 -9.04 4.03
CA SER A 67 9.38 -9.99 5.13
C SER A 67 8.48 -11.17 4.78
N GLY A 68 7.72 -11.10 3.69
CA GLY A 68 6.65 -12.05 3.37
C GLY A 68 5.38 -11.85 4.21
N GLU A 69 5.36 -10.89 5.13
CA GLU A 69 4.27 -10.68 6.09
C GLU A 69 3.57 -9.34 5.88
N VAL A 70 2.24 -9.37 5.89
CA VAL A 70 1.41 -8.18 5.76
C VAL A 70 1.12 -7.62 7.16
N HIS A 71 1.81 -6.56 7.52
CA HIS A 71 1.58 -5.85 8.78
C HIS A 71 0.47 -4.81 8.58
N VAL A 72 -0.79 -5.24 8.71
CA VAL A 72 -1.91 -4.31 8.78
C VAL A 72 -2.04 -3.82 10.21
N PRO A 73 -2.10 -2.49 10.46
CA PRO A 73 -2.46 -2.00 11.78
C PRO A 73 -3.80 -2.63 12.17
N GLN A 74 -3.82 -3.41 13.25
CA GLN A 74 -5.09 -3.92 13.78
C GLN A 74 -5.96 -2.72 14.11
N ALA A 75 -7.19 -2.72 13.57
CA ALA A 75 -8.17 -1.73 13.98
C ALA A 75 -8.31 -1.82 15.51
N PRO A 76 -8.33 -0.68 16.22
CA PRO A 76 -8.56 -0.72 17.67
C PRO A 76 -9.86 -1.47 17.92
N GLU A 77 -9.86 -2.35 18.92
CA GLU A 77 -11.05 -3.12 19.27
C GLU A 77 -12.22 -2.15 19.57
N PRO A 78 -13.46 -2.50 19.19
CA PRO A 78 -14.63 -1.67 19.46
C PRO A 78 -14.69 -1.31 20.95
N GLY A 79 -14.53 -0.02 21.28
CA GLY A 79 -14.53 0.49 22.65
C GLY A 79 -13.18 0.99 23.18
N GLN A 80 -12.08 0.79 22.45
CA GLN A 80 -10.76 1.27 22.86
C GLN A 80 -10.55 2.75 22.45
N ILE A 81 -10.94 3.68 23.32
CA ILE A 81 -10.67 5.11 23.12
C ILE A 81 -9.17 5.36 23.35
N ARG A 82 -8.44 5.67 22.28
CA ARG A 82 -7.07 6.17 22.39
C ARG A 82 -7.08 7.60 22.93
N LYS A 83 -6.45 7.82 24.09
CA LYS A 83 -6.17 9.18 24.58
C LYS A 83 -5.30 9.89 23.54
N ILE A 84 -5.84 10.95 22.93
CA ILE A 84 -5.04 11.90 22.16
C ILE A 84 -4.44 12.85 23.19
N ASN A 85 -3.14 12.73 23.46
CA ASN A 85 -2.43 13.79 24.16
C ASN A 85 -2.19 14.92 23.15
N VAL A 86 -2.95 16.00 23.30
CA VAL A 86 -2.68 17.31 22.71
C VAL A 86 -1.82 18.14 23.65
#